data_AF-A0A392QJF7-F1
#
_entry.id   AF-A0A392QJF7-F1
#
_cell.length_a   1.000
_cell.length_b   1.000
_cell.length_c   1.000
_cell.angle_alpha   90.00
_cell.angle_beta   90.00
_cell.angle_gamma   90.00
#
_symmetry.space_group_name_H-M   'P 1'
#
loop_
_entity.id
_entity.type
_entity.pdbx_description
1 polymer ?
#
loop_
_entity_poly.entity_id
_entity_poly.type
_entity_poly.pdbx_seq_one_letter_code
_entity_poly.pdbx_strand_id
1 'polypeptide(L)'
;MKGLGIGSFALDWNTVAGFLTSPLAFPGFAIINMLVGFVLYIYVVIPISYWSNFYDAKKFPLISPHTFDFTGAPYNVSRILNQATFDIDMDAYNNYSKLHLSIIFAFDYGLSFAILTATVSHVFLFHG
;
A
#
# COMPACT_ATOMS: atom_id res chain seq x y z
N MET A 1 -18.15 5.72 -7.47
CA MET A 1 -16.75 5.96 -7.86
C MET A 1 -16.09 6.73 -6.72
N LYS A 2 -15.13 6.16 -6.01
CA LYS A 2 -14.32 6.92 -5.04
C LYS A 2 -13.23 7.60 -5.86
N GLY A 3 -13.21 8.94 -5.88
CA GLY A 3 -12.22 9.70 -6.62
C GLY A 3 -10.80 9.42 -6.11
N LEU A 4 -9.80 9.72 -6.93
CA LEU A 4 -8.37 9.54 -6.60
C LEU A 4 -7.89 10.42 -5.43
N GLY A 5 -8.71 11.36 -4.97
CA GLY A 5 -8.37 12.28 -3.87
C GLY A 5 -7.37 13.37 -4.27
N ILE A 6 -7.04 13.51 -5.56
CA ILE A 6 -6.17 14.56 -6.08
C ILE A 6 -6.71 15.93 -5.62
N GLY A 7 -5.87 16.68 -4.89
CA GLY A 7 -6.22 18.01 -4.40
C GLY A 7 -7.17 18.06 -3.19
N SER A 8 -7.46 16.92 -2.55
CA SER A 8 -8.25 16.88 -1.32
C SER A 8 -7.40 17.32 -0.12
N PHE A 9 -7.23 18.62 0.04
CA PHE A 9 -6.54 19.20 1.20
C PHE A 9 -7.54 19.59 2.29
N ALA A 10 -7.22 19.25 3.53
CA ALA A 10 -7.94 19.70 4.71
C ALA A 10 -7.01 20.55 5.58
N LEU A 11 -7.48 21.72 5.99
CA LEU A 11 -6.79 22.59 6.96
C LEU A 11 -7.42 22.39 8.34
N ASP A 12 -7.37 21.17 8.84
CA ASP A 12 -7.91 20.80 10.16
C ASP A 12 -6.79 20.33 11.08
N TRP A 13 -6.61 21.05 12.18
CA TRP A 13 -5.60 20.73 13.19
C TRP A 13 -5.85 19.37 13.86
N ASN A 14 -7.11 18.94 14.00
CA ASN A 14 -7.43 17.63 14.57
C ASN A 14 -6.97 16.49 13.66
N THR A 15 -7.08 16.63 12.35
CA THR A 15 -6.57 15.65 11.38
C THR A 15 -5.04 15.54 11.45
N VAL A 16 -4.34 16.68 11.51
CA VAL A 16 -2.87 16.71 11.61
C VAL A 16 -2.40 16.13 12.94
N ALA A 17 -3.04 16.51 14.05
CA ALA A 17 -2.75 15.96 15.38
C ALA A 17 -3.11 14.47 15.48
N GLY A 18 -4.17 14.00 14.82
CA GLY A 18 -4.53 12.59 14.78
C GLY A 18 -3.48 11.72 14.07
N PHE A 19 -2.85 12.24 13.01
CA PHE A 19 -1.83 11.51 12.26
C PHE A 19 -0.46 11.55 12.94
N LEU A 20 -0.04 12.72 13.45
CA LEU A 20 1.28 12.89 14.07
C LEU A 20 1.24 12.72 15.59
N THR A 21 0.10 12.44 16.22
CA THR A 21 -0.16 12.58 17.66
C THR A 21 0.00 14.02 18.17
N SER A 22 1.20 14.58 18.06
CA SER A 22 1.51 15.98 18.34
C SER A 22 2.50 16.51 17.28
N PRO A 23 2.04 17.32 16.30
CA PRO A 23 2.90 17.84 15.25
C PRO A 23 4.03 18.73 15.80
N LEU A 24 3.79 19.38 16.94
CA LEU A 24 4.77 20.21 17.65
C LEU A 24 5.94 19.41 18.24
N ALA A 25 5.80 18.09 18.38
CA ALA A 25 6.85 17.23 18.91
C ALA A 25 7.94 16.91 17.85
N PHE A 26 7.67 17.12 16.57
CA PHE A 26 8.58 16.77 15.49
C PHE A 26 9.24 18.03 14.90
N PRO A 27 10.55 17.97 14.57
CA PRO A 27 11.22 19.10 13.92
C PRO A 27 10.60 19.35 12.54
N GLY A 28 10.42 20.63 12.17
CA GLY A 28 9.74 21.00 10.91
C GLY A 28 10.38 20.40 9.65
N PHE A 29 11.70 20.20 9.66
CA PHE A 29 12.39 19.51 8.55
C PHE A 29 11.90 18.07 8.36
N ALA A 30 11.63 17.32 9.43
CA ALA A 30 11.12 15.95 9.32
C ALA A 30 9.71 15.92 8.72
N ILE A 31 8.86 16.89 9.09
CA ILE A 31 7.52 17.05 8.53
C ILE A 31 7.60 17.35 7.02
N ILE A 32 8.49 18.27 6.61
CA ILE A 32 8.68 18.60 5.19
C ILE A 32 9.21 17.39 4.41
N ASN A 33 10.17 16.65 4.95
CA ASN A 33 10.71 15.44 4.31
C ASN A 33 9.59 14.41 4.08
N MET A 34 8.76 14.15 5.09
CA MET A 34 7.59 13.27 4.98
C MET A 34 6.60 13.76 3.92
N LEU A 35 6.30 15.06 3.87
CA LEU A 35 5.43 15.66 2.87
C LEU A 35 5.98 15.47 1.44
N VAL A 36 7.28 15.69 1.24
CA VAL A 36 7.94 15.47 -0.04
C VAL A 36 7.85 14.00 -0.45
N GLY A 37 8.11 13.08 0.47
CA GLY A 37 7.96 11.63 0.23
C GLY A 37 6.53 11.26 -0.16
N PHE A 38 5.53 11.80 0.54
CA PHE A 38 4.11 11.62 0.21
C PHE A 38 3.78 12.14 -1.19
N VAL A 39 4.23 13.34 -1.55
CA VAL A 39 3.98 13.93 -2.87
C VAL A 39 4.62 13.09 -3.97
N LEU A 40 5.87 12.67 -3.80
CA LEU A 40 6.56 11.79 -4.75
C LEU A 40 5.81 10.46 -4.91
N TYR A 41 5.35 9.88 -3.81
CA TYR A 41 4.63 8.61 -3.86
C TYR A 41 3.28 8.73 -4.60
N ILE A 42 2.42 9.65 -4.18
CA ILE A 42 1.05 9.77 -4.69
C ILE A 42 0.99 10.37 -6.08
N TYR A 43 1.85 11.34 -6.40
CA TYR A 43 1.78 12.08 -7.67
C TYR A 43 2.80 11.64 -8.71
N VAL A 44 3.82 10.87 -8.34
CA VAL A 44 4.84 10.38 -9.28
C VAL A 44 4.80 8.86 -9.38
N VAL A 45 5.04 8.13 -8.28
CA VAL A 45 5.16 6.67 -8.31
C VAL A 45 3.85 6.00 -8.73
N ILE A 46 2.75 6.28 -8.02
CA ILE A 46 1.45 5.64 -8.30
C ILE A 46 0.96 5.92 -9.74
N PRO A 47 0.98 7.18 -10.24
CA PRO A 47 0.62 7.45 -11.62
C PRO A 47 1.52 6.73 -12.63
N ILE A 48 2.84 6.80 -12.48
CA ILE A 48 3.73 6.12 -13.43
C ILE A 48 3.40 4.62 -13.48
N SER A 49 3.27 3.96 -12.33
CA SER A 49 2.97 2.53 -12.27
C SER A 49 1.60 2.17 -12.85
N TYR A 50 0.56 2.96 -12.58
CA TYR A 50 -0.78 2.68 -13.10
C TYR A 50 -0.87 2.87 -14.62
N TRP A 51 -0.33 3.98 -15.14
CA TRP A 51 -0.40 4.29 -16.57
C TRP A 51 0.52 3.39 -17.41
N SER A 52 1.68 2.99 -16.88
CA SER A 52 2.56 2.00 -17.50
C SER A 52 2.01 0.57 -17.45
N ASN A 53 0.82 0.37 -16.85
CA ASN A 53 0.23 -0.94 -16.60
C ASN A 53 1.18 -1.91 -15.88
N PHE A 54 1.99 -1.37 -14.95
CA PHE A 54 2.85 -2.20 -14.11
C PHE A 54 1.98 -3.15 -13.28
N TYR A 55 2.39 -4.43 -13.16
CA TYR A 55 1.64 -5.44 -12.41
C TYR A 55 0.18 -5.66 -12.89
N ASP A 56 -0.11 -5.42 -14.17
CA ASP A 56 -1.48 -5.47 -14.70
C ASP A 56 -2.47 -4.57 -13.92
N ALA A 57 -1.97 -3.46 -13.36
CA ALA A 57 -2.73 -2.58 -12.47
C ALA A 57 -4.06 -2.10 -13.04
N LYS A 58 -4.22 -2.02 -14.37
CA LYS A 58 -5.46 -1.59 -15.02
C LYS A 58 -6.62 -2.58 -14.87
N LYS A 59 -6.34 -3.84 -14.51
CA LYS A 59 -7.38 -4.85 -14.23
C LYS A 59 -8.09 -4.61 -12.90
N PHE A 60 -7.48 -3.84 -12.01
CA PHE A 60 -7.96 -3.64 -10.63
C PHE A 60 -8.31 -2.18 -10.36
N PRO A 61 -9.19 -1.89 -9.39
CA PRO A 61 -9.39 -0.53 -8.90
C PRO A 61 -8.08 0.05 -8.36
N LEU A 62 -7.82 1.33 -8.65
CA LEU A 62 -6.57 1.99 -8.27
C LEU A 62 -6.40 2.06 -6.74
N ILE A 63 -7.48 2.37 -6.01
CA ILE A 63 -7.56 2.32 -4.54
C ILE A 63 -8.54 1.23 -4.14
N SER A 64 -8.04 0.13 -3.55
CA SER A 64 -8.89 -0.90 -2.94
C SER A 64 -8.12 -1.69 -1.90
N PRO A 65 -8.69 -1.92 -0.69
CA PRO A 65 -8.12 -2.85 0.29
C PRO A 65 -8.44 -4.32 -0.01
N HIS A 66 -9.30 -4.59 -1.01
CA HIS A 66 -9.70 -5.94 -1.37
C HIS A 66 -8.66 -6.64 -2.24
N THR A 67 -8.69 -7.97 -2.19
CA THR A 67 -7.86 -8.87 -3.00
C THR A 67 -8.65 -9.33 -4.23
N PHE A 68 -7.94 -9.59 -5.33
CA PHE A 68 -8.52 -9.92 -6.62
C PHE A 68 -7.89 -11.18 -7.20
N ASP A 69 -8.62 -11.85 -8.08
CA ASP A 69 -8.07 -12.89 -8.96
C ASP A 69 -7.53 -12.30 -10.27
N PHE A 70 -6.94 -13.13 -11.13
CA PHE A 70 -6.31 -12.68 -12.38
C PHE A 70 -7.28 -11.97 -13.35
N THR A 71 -8.59 -12.19 -13.18
CA THR A 71 -9.65 -11.60 -14.01
C THR A 71 -10.08 -10.22 -13.51
N GLY A 72 -9.66 -9.82 -12.31
CA GLY A 72 -10.11 -8.59 -11.67
C GLY A 72 -11.35 -8.75 -10.78
N ALA A 73 -11.86 -9.98 -10.62
CA ALA A 73 -12.96 -10.26 -9.71
C ALA A 73 -12.46 -10.39 -8.26
N PRO A 74 -13.32 -10.14 -7.24
CA PRO A 74 -12.95 -10.35 -5.84
C PRO A 74 -12.47 -11.78 -5.60
N TYR A 75 -11.32 -11.93 -4.91
CA TYR A 75 -10.69 -13.22 -4.70
C TYR A 75 -11.50 -14.13 -3.79
N ASN A 76 -11.80 -15.36 -4.24
CA ASN A 76 -12.55 -16.33 -3.44
C ASN A 76 -11.62 -17.24 -2.63
N VAL A 77 -11.47 -16.93 -1.33
CA VAL A 77 -10.60 -17.69 -0.41
C VAL A 77 -11.11 -19.11 -0.16
N SER A 78 -12.42 -19.33 -0.15
CA SER A 78 -13.01 -20.65 0.09
C SER A 78 -12.67 -21.67 -1.00
N ARG A 79 -12.23 -21.22 -2.18
CA ARG A 79 -11.79 -22.10 -3.27
C ARG A 79 -10.41 -22.73 -3.04
N ILE A 80 -9.57 -22.09 -2.23
CA ILE A 80 -8.18 -22.51 -2.01
C ILE A 80 -7.94 -22.99 -0.58
N LEU A 81 -8.97 -22.99 0.25
CA LEU A 81 -8.88 -23.35 1.67
C LEU A 81 -9.51 -24.72 1.88
N ASN A 82 -8.73 -25.65 2.41
CA ASN A 82 -9.27 -26.91 2.90
C ASN A 82 -10.09 -26.63 4.18
N GLN A 83 -11.41 -26.79 4.12
CA GLN A 83 -12.27 -26.46 5.27
C GLN A 83 -12.07 -27.37 6.48
N ALA A 84 -11.51 -28.57 6.30
CA ALA A 84 -11.29 -29.52 7.38
C ALA A 84 -9.97 -29.22 8.14
N THR A 85 -8.90 -28.88 7.42
CA THR A 85 -7.58 -28.65 8.01
C THR A 85 -7.22 -27.18 8.17
N PHE A 86 -7.99 -26.27 7.54
CA PHE A 86 -7.67 -24.85 7.39
C PHE A 86 -6.33 -24.56 6.71
N ASP A 87 -5.78 -25.55 6.00
CA ASP A 87 -4.59 -25.38 5.18
C ASP A 87 -4.92 -24.89 3.77
N ILE A 88 -3.93 -24.29 3.12
CA ILE A 88 -4.01 -23.88 1.73
C ILE A 88 -3.88 -25.12 0.84
N ASP A 89 -4.88 -25.36 0.01
CA ASP A 89 -4.83 -26.32 -1.08
C ASP A 89 -4.05 -25.70 -2.24
N MET A 90 -2.79 -26.12 -2.38
CA MET A 90 -1.88 -25.62 -3.42
C MET A 90 -2.32 -26.00 -4.83
N ASP A 91 -2.96 -27.15 -5.00
CA ASP A 91 -3.46 -27.59 -6.32
C ASP A 91 -4.65 -26.73 -6.74
N ALA A 92 -5.59 -26.48 -5.82
CA ALA A 92 -6.70 -25.57 -6.05
C ALA A 92 -6.23 -24.12 -6.29
N TYR A 93 -5.22 -23.66 -5.55
CA TYR A 93 -4.61 -22.34 -5.73
C TYR A 93 -4.00 -22.17 -7.12
N ASN A 94 -3.17 -23.13 -7.55
CA ASN A 94 -2.50 -23.09 -8.85
C ASN A 94 -3.49 -23.16 -10.03
N ASN A 95 -4.62 -23.84 -9.87
CA ASN A 95 -5.67 -23.93 -10.88
C ASN A 95 -6.64 -22.72 -10.90
N TYR A 96 -6.83 -22.04 -9.76
CA TYR A 96 -7.74 -20.90 -9.68
C TYR A 96 -7.09 -19.60 -10.10
N SER A 97 -6.19 -19.06 -9.27
CA SER A 97 -5.51 -17.79 -9.52
C SER A 97 -4.50 -17.51 -8.42
N LYS A 98 -3.42 -16.80 -8.78
CA LYS A 98 -2.61 -16.09 -7.80
C LYS A 98 -3.41 -14.94 -7.19
N LEU A 99 -3.05 -14.55 -5.98
CA LEU A 99 -3.66 -13.40 -5.31
C LEU A 99 -3.08 -12.09 -5.88
N HIS A 100 -3.97 -11.21 -6.32
CA HIS A 100 -3.63 -9.89 -6.84
C HIS A 100 -4.14 -8.79 -5.92
N LEU A 101 -3.39 -7.70 -5.82
CA LEU A 101 -3.72 -6.52 -5.02
C LEU A 101 -3.90 -5.30 -5.92
N SER A 102 -4.60 -4.28 -5.41
CA SER A 102 -4.56 -2.96 -6.05
C SER A 102 -3.14 -2.39 -6.02
N ILE A 103 -2.80 -1.55 -7.01
CA ILE A 103 -1.44 -1.02 -7.16
C ILE A 103 -0.99 -0.22 -5.94
N ILE A 104 -1.86 0.62 -5.37
CA ILE A 104 -1.56 1.37 -4.14
C ILE A 104 -1.31 0.42 -2.99
N PHE A 105 -2.18 -0.58 -2.79
CA PHE A 105 -2.04 -1.50 -1.66
C PHE A 105 -0.77 -2.36 -1.77
N ALA A 106 -0.37 -2.75 -2.98
CA ALA A 106 0.88 -3.45 -3.23
C ALA A 106 2.11 -2.60 -2.88
N PHE A 107 2.12 -1.32 -3.28
CA PHE A 107 3.22 -0.41 -2.94
C PHE A 107 3.27 -0.05 -1.46
N ASP A 108 2.13 0.14 -0.80
CA ASP A 108 2.06 0.41 0.64
C ASP A 108 2.69 -0.74 1.45
N TYR A 109 2.44 -1.99 1.05
CA TYR A 109 3.12 -3.16 1.63
C TYR A 109 4.63 -3.13 1.39
N GLY A 110 5.06 -2.86 0.15
CA GLY A 110 6.49 -2.76 -0.19
C GLY A 110 7.20 -1.66 0.61
N LEU A 111 6.57 -0.49 0.74
CA LEU A 111 7.09 0.63 1.51
C LEU A 111 7.18 0.29 3.00
N SER A 112 6.21 -0.42 3.55
CA SER A 112 6.23 -0.86 4.95
C SER A 112 7.44 -1.73 5.25
N PHE A 113 7.77 -2.68 4.36
CA PHE A 113 9.01 -3.46 4.49
C PHE A 113 10.27 -2.61 4.33
N ALA A 114 10.28 -1.68 3.36
CA ALA A 114 11.40 -0.77 3.16
C ALA A 114 11.68 0.11 4.39
N ILE A 115 10.64 0.60 5.06
CA ILE A 115 10.75 1.39 6.30
C ILE A 115 11.37 0.56 7.43
N LEU A 116 10.95 -0.70 7.59
CA LEU A 116 11.54 -1.61 8.59
C LEU A 116 13.02 -1.82 8.32
N THR A 117 13.39 -2.12 7.07
CA THR A 117 14.79 -2.29 6.67
C THR A 117 15.59 -1.00 6.86
N ALA A 118 15.05 0.15 6.45
CA ALA A 118 15.70 1.45 6.62
C ALA A 118 15.96 1.77 8.09
N THR A 119 15.03 1.41 8.99
CA THR A 119 15.20 1.57 10.43
C THR A 119 16.38 0.75 10.94
N VAL A 120 16.47 -0.52 10.55
CA VAL A 120 17.61 -1.39 10.91
C VAL A 120 18.92 -0.83 10.38
N SER A 121 18.96 -0.42 9.11
CA SER A 121 20.15 0.20 8.50
C SER A 121 20.57 1.48 9.21
N HIS A 122 19.62 2.34 9.60
CA HIS A 122 19.90 3.57 10.32
C HIS A 122 20.47 3.29 11.72
N VAL A 123 19.90 2.34 12.47
CA VAL A 123 20.44 1.94 13.77
C VAL A 123 21.86 1.41 13.60
N PHE A 124 22.09 0.52 12.65
CA PHE A 124 23.42 -0.06 12.41
C PHE A 124 24.47 0.99 12.03
N LEU A 125 24.14 1.96 11.18
CA LEU A 125 25.09 2.95 10.69
C LEU A 125 25.38 4.10 11.67
N PHE A 126 24.41 4.46 12.52
CA PHE A 126 24.52 5.66 13.36
C PHE A 126 24.56 5.37 14.87
N HIS A 127 24.20 4.15 15.30
CA HIS A 127 24.10 3.75 16.70
C HIS A 127 24.70 2.36 16.97
N GLY A 128 25.32 1.74 15.94
CA GLY A 128 25.97 0.43 15.98
C GLY A 128 27.49 0.55 16.05
#